data_AF-E0S3X3-F1
#
_entry.id   AF-E0S3X3-F1
#
_cell.length_a   1.000
_cell.length_b   1.000
_cell.length_c   1.000
_cell.angle_alpha   90.00
_cell.angle_beta   90.00
_cell.angle_gamma   90.00
#
_symmetry.space_group_name_H-M   'P 1'
#
loop_
_entity.id
_entity.type
_entity.pdbx_description
1 polymer ?
#
loop_
_entity_poly.entity_id
_entity_poly.type
_entity_poly.pdbx_seq_one_letter_code
_entity_poly.pdbx_strand_id
1 'polypeptide(L)'
;MATIRKKIDVSAELTAEQLHMLKEAENTEYVFDEDNPILSREELAQFRRVSELIKEERENNQKQNVTLRLSPRAVRKAKSLGKGYTSILAKIVEKALDNPELAELLMK
;
A
#
# COMPACT_ATOMS: atom_id res chain seq x y z
N MET A 1 -21.24 -30.12 -11.44
CA MET A 1 -20.65 -29.66 -12.72
C MET A 1 -19.37 -30.44 -12.96
N ALA A 2 -19.20 -31.05 -14.13
CA ALA A 2 -17.98 -31.80 -14.46
C ALA A 2 -16.92 -30.83 -15.00
N THR A 3 -15.77 -30.73 -14.33
CA THR A 3 -14.68 -29.85 -14.76
C THR A 3 -13.88 -30.53 -15.87
N ILE A 4 -13.95 -30.01 -17.09
CA ILE A 4 -13.15 -30.50 -18.22
C ILE A 4 -11.74 -29.89 -18.14
N ARG A 5 -10.71 -30.73 -18.03
CA ARG A 5 -9.31 -30.29 -18.08
C ARG A 5 -8.77 -30.45 -19.50
N LYS A 6 -8.47 -29.34 -20.17
CA LYS A 6 -7.77 -29.31 -21.46
C LYS A 6 -6.33 -28.86 -21.24
N LYS A 7 -5.36 -29.57 -21.82
CA LYS A 7 -3.96 -29.09 -21.93
C LYS A 7 -3.86 -28.23 -23.19
N ILE A 8 -3.40 -27.00 -23.03
CA ILE A 8 -3.19 -26.06 -24.12
C ILE A 8 -1.68 -25.91 -24.28
N ASP A 9 -1.17 -26.16 -25.49
CA ASP A 9 0.19 -25.82 -25.87
C ASP A 9 0.20 -24.40 -26.43
N VAL A 10 0.89 -23.50 -25.74
CA VAL A 10 0.93 -22.06 -26.06
C VAL A 10 1.92 -21.76 -27.20
N SER A 11 2.79 -22.73 -27.53
CA SER A 11 3.82 -22.59 -28.56
C SER A 11 3.38 -23.06 -29.94
N ALA A 12 2.26 -23.78 -30.02
CA ALA A 12 1.71 -24.26 -31.28
C ALA A 12 1.02 -23.14 -32.07
N GLU A 13 1.13 -23.19 -33.40
CA GLU A 13 0.38 -22.29 -34.29
C GLU A 13 -1.14 -22.50 -34.14
N LEU A 14 -1.89 -21.40 -34.26
CA LEU A 14 -3.35 -21.43 -34.17
C LEU A 14 -3.94 -22.17 -35.37
N THR A 15 -4.91 -23.04 -35.10
CA THR A 15 -5.72 -23.66 -36.16
C THR A 15 -6.55 -22.60 -36.89
N ALA A 16 -6.91 -22.87 -38.15
CA ALA A 16 -7.74 -21.96 -38.95
C ALA A 16 -9.08 -21.63 -38.27
N GLU A 17 -9.67 -22.59 -37.55
CA GLU A 17 -10.89 -22.41 -36.76
C GLU A 17 -10.68 -21.44 -35.59
N GLN A 18 -9.59 -21.60 -34.82
CA GLN A 18 -9.27 -20.68 -33.72
C GLN A 18 -9.01 -19.26 -34.24
N LEU A 19 -8.36 -19.14 -35.40
CA LEU A 19 -8.09 -17.85 -36.03
C LEU A 19 -9.40 -17.18 -36.51
N HIS A 20 -10.37 -17.97 -36.98
CA HIS A 20 -11.71 -17.49 -37.31
C HIS A 20 -12.45 -16.99 -36.06
N MET A 21 -12.44 -17.77 -34.97
CA MET A 21 -13.04 -17.37 -33.70
C MET A 21 -12.47 -16.07 -33.15
N LEU A 22 -11.15 -15.86 -33.28
CA LEU A 22 -10.51 -14.60 -32.87
C LEU A 22 -10.99 -13.42 -33.71
N LYS A 23 -11.13 -13.59 -35.03
CA LYS A 23 -11.68 -12.55 -35.92
C LYS A 23 -13.14 -12.24 -35.59
N GLU A 24 -13.95 -13.24 -35.28
CA GLU A 24 -15.33 -13.02 -34.84
C GLU A 24 -15.39 -12.28 -33.51
N ALA A 25 -14.55 -12.67 -32.55
CA ALA A 25 -14.46 -12.00 -31.25
C ALA A 25 -14.01 -10.53 -31.38
N GLU A 26 -13.06 -10.24 -32.27
CA GLU A 26 -12.63 -8.87 -32.58
C GLU A 26 -13.76 -8.00 -33.14
N ASN A 27 -14.67 -8.60 -33.92
CA ASN A 27 -15.83 -7.91 -34.51
C ASN A 27 -17.08 -7.94 -33.61
N THR A 28 -17.02 -8.57 -32.43
CA THR A 28 -18.16 -8.64 -31.52
C THR A 28 -18.25 -7.36 -30.70
N GLU A 29 -19.37 -6.65 -30.79
CA GLU A 29 -19.61 -5.44 -29.99
C GLU A 29 -19.72 -5.78 -28.50
N TYR A 30 -18.99 -5.01 -27.68
CA TYR A 30 -19.03 -5.15 -26.23
C TYR A 30 -20.20 -4.36 -25.66
N VAL A 31 -21.27 -5.06 -25.28
CA VAL A 31 -22.49 -4.49 -24.68
C VAL A 31 -22.61 -4.96 -23.25
N PHE A 32 -22.88 -4.03 -22.34
CA PHE A 32 -23.18 -4.31 -20.95
C PHE A 32 -24.68 -4.64 -20.82
N ASP A 33 -25.00 -5.73 -20.15
CA ASP A 33 -26.38 -6.11 -19.86
C ASP A 33 -26.91 -5.40 -18.60
N GLU A 34 -28.21 -5.54 -18.32
CA GLU A 34 -28.83 -4.93 -17.14
C GLU A 34 -28.29 -5.51 -15.82
N ASP A 35 -27.83 -6.76 -15.85
CA ASP A 35 -27.28 -7.47 -14.69
C ASP A 35 -25.81 -7.10 -14.42
N ASN A 36 -25.10 -6.52 -15.39
CA ASN A 36 -23.69 -6.17 -15.32
C ASN A 36 -23.41 -4.78 -15.93
N PRO A 37 -23.96 -3.71 -15.32
CA PRO A 37 -23.79 -2.34 -15.81
C PRO A 37 -22.35 -1.84 -15.63
N ILE A 38 -22.01 -0.80 -16.38
CA ILE A 38 -20.74 -0.08 -16.21
C ILE A 38 -20.70 0.56 -14.82
N LEU A 39 -19.68 0.21 -14.04
CA LEU A 39 -19.43 0.84 -12.75
C LEU A 39 -19.10 2.33 -12.93
N SER A 40 -19.76 3.18 -12.16
CA SER A 40 -19.45 4.61 -12.09
C SER A 40 -18.05 4.84 -11.50
N ARG A 41 -17.49 6.03 -11.74
CA ARG A 41 -16.18 6.41 -11.16
C ARG A 41 -16.18 6.37 -9.63
N GLU A 42 -17.32 6.65 -9.01
CA GLU A 42 -17.48 6.62 -7.56
C GLU A 42 -17.48 5.18 -7.03
N GLU A 43 -18.14 4.26 -7.72
CA GLU A 43 -18.14 2.83 -7.37
C GLU A 43 -16.76 2.22 -7.62
N LEU A 44 -16.10 2.55 -8.74
CA LEU A 44 -14.72 2.16 -9.00
C LEU A 44 -13.74 2.65 -7.92
N ALA A 45 -13.97 3.84 -7.37
CA ALA A 45 -13.16 4.38 -6.28
C ALA A 45 -13.34 3.59 -4.96
N GLN A 46 -14.46 2.90 -4.77
CA GLN A 46 -14.68 2.02 -3.62
C GLN A 46 -13.89 0.72 -3.70
N PHE A 47 -13.52 0.28 -4.91
CA PHE A 47 -12.64 -0.87 -5.15
C PHE A 47 -11.15 -0.53 -4.96
N ARG A 48 -10.80 0.42 -4.08
CA ARG A 48 -9.41 0.59 -3.62
C ARG A 48 -8.92 -0.75 -3.09
N ARG A 49 -7.83 -1.26 -3.66
CA ARG A 49 -7.29 -2.55 -3.23
C ARG A 49 -6.77 -2.43 -1.81
N VAL A 50 -6.96 -3.47 -1.00
CA VAL A 50 -6.39 -3.57 0.35
C VAL A 50 -4.87 -3.30 0.34
N SER A 51 -4.18 -3.64 -0.75
CA SER A 51 -2.75 -3.33 -0.95
C SER A 51 -2.44 -1.83 -1.02
N GLU A 52 -3.35 -1.02 -1.57
CA GLU A 52 -3.20 0.43 -1.70
C GLU A 52 -3.39 1.11 -0.33
N LEU A 53 -4.39 0.67 0.45
CA LEU A 53 -4.59 1.12 1.84
C LEU A 53 -3.39 0.76 2.73
N ILE A 54 -2.93 -0.48 2.67
CA ILE A 54 -1.74 -0.93 3.42
C ILE A 54 -0.49 -0.13 3.01
N LYS A 55 -0.38 0.24 1.73
CA LYS A 55 0.72 1.05 1.22
C LYS A 55 0.66 2.47 1.79
N GLU A 56 -0.49 3.15 1.72
CA GLU A 56 -0.70 4.48 2.31
C GLU A 56 -0.41 4.48 3.82
N GLU A 57 -0.89 3.49 4.56
CA GLU A 57 -0.61 3.37 6.00
C GLU A 57 0.87 3.16 6.29
N ARG A 58 1.57 2.35 5.49
CA ARG A 58 3.01 2.15 5.64
C ARG A 58 3.77 3.43 5.37
N GLU A 59 3.44 4.14 4.29
CA GLU A 59 4.12 5.39 3.92
C GLU A 59 3.95 6.46 5.01
N ASN A 60 2.76 6.58 5.60
CA ASN A 60 2.49 7.56 6.65
C ASN A 60 3.06 7.18 8.02
N ASN A 61 3.10 5.88 8.37
CA ASN A 61 3.52 5.44 9.71
C ASN A 61 4.97 4.94 9.78
N GLN A 62 5.68 4.85 8.64
CA GLN A 62 7.05 4.39 8.62
C GLN A 62 7.96 5.44 9.26
N LYS A 63 8.39 5.12 10.49
CA LYS A 63 9.35 5.93 11.24
C LYS A 63 10.65 6.07 10.46
N GLN A 64 11.10 7.31 10.31
CA GLN A 64 12.37 7.64 9.66
C GLN A 64 13.52 7.57 10.68
N ASN A 65 14.66 7.04 10.25
CA ASN A 65 15.85 6.97 11.11
C ASN A 65 16.56 8.32 11.13
N VAL A 66 16.78 8.86 12.33
CA VAL A 66 17.53 10.10 12.56
C VAL A 66 18.66 9.86 13.55
N THR A 67 19.81 10.51 13.34
CA THR A 67 20.96 10.44 14.26
C THR A 67 21.08 11.74 15.04
N LEU A 68 20.94 11.67 16.36
CA LEU A 68 21.05 12.82 17.26
C LEU A 68 22.22 12.65 18.23
N ARG A 69 22.96 13.73 18.49
CA ARG A 69 24.02 13.75 19.52
C ARG A 69 23.42 14.23 20.85
N LEU A 70 23.54 13.39 21.88
CA LEU A 70 23.04 13.68 23.22
C LEU A 70 24.21 13.74 24.21
N SER A 71 24.04 14.49 25.30
CA SER A 71 25.03 14.51 26.37
C SER A 71 25.17 13.13 27.04
N PRO A 72 26.34 12.78 27.59
CA PRO A 72 26.54 11.49 28.27
C PRO A 72 25.55 11.25 29.41
N ARG A 73 25.14 12.32 30.12
CA ARG A 73 24.12 12.26 31.18
C ARG A 73 22.76 11.87 30.63
N ALA A 74 22.34 12.45 29.51
CA ALA A 74 21.07 12.14 28.86
C ALA A 74 21.04 10.68 28.37
N VAL A 75 22.12 10.20 27.76
CA VAL A 75 22.24 8.81 27.29
C VAL A 75 22.11 7.82 28.45
N ARG A 76 22.77 8.08 29.59
CA ARG A 76 22.65 7.23 30.79
C ARG A 76 21.21 7.19 31.31
N LYS A 77 20.55 8.34 31.41
CA LYS A 77 19.15 8.45 31.83
C LYS A 77 18.19 7.74 30.87
N ALA A 78 18.46 7.79 29.56
CA ALA A 78 17.66 7.07 28.59
C ALA A 78 17.82 5.55 28.78
N LYS A 79 19.06 5.05 28.85
CA LYS A 79 19.33 3.61 29.05
C LYS A 79 18.73 3.05 30.33
N SER A 80 18.61 3.84 31.40
CA SER A 80 17.95 3.40 32.65
C SER A 80 16.44 3.14 32.52
N LEU A 81 15.81 3.56 31.40
CA LEU A 81 14.39 3.27 31.12
C LEU A 81 14.14 1.84 30.62
N GLY A 82 15.19 1.02 30.45
CA GLY A 82 15.09 -0.40 30.10
C GLY A 82 15.20 -0.70 28.59
N LYS A 83 14.92 -1.95 28.19
CA LYS A 83 15.17 -2.49 26.84
C LYS A 83 14.45 -1.75 25.69
N GLY A 84 13.43 -0.94 26.00
CA GLY A 84 12.65 -0.13 25.05
C GLY A 84 12.98 1.37 25.07
N TYR A 85 14.10 1.78 25.66
CA TYR A 85 14.39 3.21 25.86
C TYR A 85 14.43 4.03 24.57
N THR A 86 14.83 3.44 23.44
CA THR A 86 14.85 4.11 22.13
C THR A 86 13.45 4.45 21.64
N SER A 87 12.48 3.55 21.84
CA SER A 87 11.07 3.80 21.53
C SER A 87 10.46 4.87 22.44
N ILE A 88 10.86 4.90 23.72
CA ILE A 88 10.44 5.94 24.65
C ILE A 88 11.03 7.29 24.24
N LEU A 89 12.31 7.34 23.87
CA LEU A 89 12.95 8.56 23.34
C LEU A 89 12.25 9.08 22.09
N ALA A 90 11.93 8.20 21.13
CA ALA A 90 11.20 8.60 19.93
C ALA A 90 9.86 9.27 20.28
N LYS A 91 9.09 8.68 21.20
CA LYS A 91 7.81 9.28 21.67
C LYS A 91 8.01 10.61 22.39
N ILE A 92 9.07 10.77 23.18
CA ILE A 92 9.38 12.04 23.85
C ILE A 92 9.68 13.11 22.81
N VAL A 93 10.47 12.78 21.78
CA VAL A 93 10.81 13.71 20.70
C VAL A 93 9.56 14.10 19.90
N GLU A 94 8.75 13.12 19.47
CA GLU A 94 7.49 13.37 18.77
C GLU A 94 6.58 14.31 19.59
N LYS A 95 6.33 14.00 20.87
CA LYS A 95 5.51 14.85 21.76
C LYS A 95 6.10 16.24 22.01
N ALA A 96 7.42 16.36 22.04
CA ALA A 96 8.08 17.65 22.23
C ALA A 96 7.94 18.53 20.98
N LEU A 97 7.98 17.94 19.79
CA LEU A 97 7.76 18.64 18.52
C LEU A 97 6.30 19.07 18.35
N ASP A 98 5.35 18.29 18.86
CA ASP A 98 3.91 18.63 18.85
C ASP A 98 3.52 19.70 19.87
N ASN A 99 4.44 20.15 20.75
CA ASN A 99 4.18 21.18 21.74
C ASN A 99 4.71 22.55 21.26
N PRO A 100 3.83 23.50 20.88
CA PRO A 100 4.25 24.79 20.33
C PRO A 100 5.06 25.63 21.32
N GLU A 101 4.71 25.61 22.61
CA GLU A 101 5.39 26.39 23.65
C GLU A 101 6.84 25.92 23.84
N LEU A 102 7.04 24.60 23.75
CA LEU A 102 8.34 23.99 23.94
C LEU A 102 9.23 24.19 22.71
N ALA A 103 8.66 24.19 21.51
CA ALA A 103 9.35 24.54 20.28
C ALA A 103 9.79 26.01 20.28
N GLU A 104 8.92 26.94 20.68
CA GLU A 104 9.26 28.36 20.78
C GLU A 104 10.36 28.65 21.81
N LEU A 105 10.36 27.93 22.94
CA LEU A 105 11.39 28.08 23.97
C LEU A 105 12.78 27.64 23.50
N LEU A 106 12.85 26.58 22.67
CA LEU A 106 14.10 25.99 22.20
C LEU A 106 14.66 26.66 20.93
N MET A 107 13.86 27.51 20.26
CA MET A 107 14.28 28.29 19.10
C MET A 107 14.86 29.68 19.44
N LYS A 108 14.74 30.13 20.69
CA LYS A 108 15.34 31.37 21.21
C LYS A 108 16.75 31.13 21.74
#